data_AF-A0A838PKE1-F1
#
_entry.id   AF-A0A838PKE1-F1
#
_cell.length_a   1.000
_cell.length_b   1.000
_cell.length_c   1.000
_cell.angle_alpha   90.00
_cell.angle_beta   90.00
_cell.angle_gamma   90.00
#
_symmetry.space_group_name_H-M   'P 1'
#
loop_
_entity.id
_entity.type
_entity.pdbx_description
1 polymer ?
#
loop_
_entity_poly.entity_id
_entity_poly.type
_entity_poly.pdbx_seq_one_letter_code
_entity_poly.pdbx_strand_id
1 'polypeptide(L)'
;MPLANLYKAVANEKSRSSWLPEGGLVVRKTTANKSLRATWKDGKTSIEIYFYSKGDARSQVVVQHSKLPDAKAAAKMKTFWGQASDRLREVLEQPL
;
A
#
# COMPACT_ATOMS: atom_id res chain seq x y z
N MET A 1 5.32 6.83 13.30
CA MET A 1 5.04 8.02 12.48
C MET A 1 3.56 8.43 12.55
N PRO A 2 3.24 9.70 12.27
CA PRO A 2 1.86 10.17 12.08
C PRO A 2 1.17 9.52 10.88
N LEU A 3 -0.14 9.28 11.00
CA LEU A 3 -0.97 8.64 9.96
C LEU A 3 -0.94 9.38 8.61
N ALA A 4 -0.90 10.72 8.64
CA ALA A 4 -0.89 11.54 7.44
C ALA A 4 0.36 11.31 6.57
N ASN A 5 1.52 11.06 7.20
CA ASN A 5 2.77 10.78 6.48
C ASN A 5 2.70 9.42 5.78
N LEU A 6 2.21 8.40 6.49
CA LEU A 6 1.95 7.08 5.92
C LEU A 6 0.95 7.16 4.76
N TYR A 7 -0.16 7.88 4.95
CA TYR A 7 -1.15 8.07 3.89
C TYR A 7 -0.54 8.75 2.66
N LYS A 8 0.22 9.84 2.83
CA LYS A 8 0.88 10.55 1.74
C LYS A 8 1.85 9.65 0.97
N ALA A 9 2.66 8.86 1.67
CA ALA A 9 3.63 7.95 1.05
C ALA A 9 2.98 6.84 0.20
N VAL A 10 1.73 6.46 0.52
CA VAL A 10 0.99 5.46 -0.24
C VAL A 10 0.10 6.09 -1.32
N ALA A 11 -0.56 7.20 -1.05
CA ALA A 11 -1.53 7.81 -1.96
C ALA A 11 -0.88 8.62 -3.09
N ASN A 12 0.19 9.36 -2.78
CA ASN A 12 0.93 10.12 -3.78
C ASN A 12 1.71 9.19 -4.70
N GLU A 13 1.54 9.34 -6.02
CA GLU A 13 2.16 8.44 -7.00
C GLU A 13 3.70 8.49 -6.97
N LYS A 14 4.29 9.69 -6.89
CA LYS A 14 5.74 9.88 -6.86
C LYS A 14 6.36 9.31 -5.58
N SER A 15 5.69 9.48 -4.43
CA SER A 15 6.13 8.83 -3.19
C SER A 15 5.92 7.32 -3.24
N ARG A 16 4.84 6.84 -3.88
CA ARG A 16 4.58 5.41 -4.03
C ARG A 16 5.61 4.71 -4.90
N SER A 17 6.09 5.35 -5.96
CA SER A 17 7.08 4.75 -6.86
C SER A 17 8.42 4.46 -6.21
N SER A 18 8.77 5.09 -5.07
CA SER A 18 10.04 4.83 -4.40
C SER A 18 10.09 3.48 -3.67
N TRP A 19 8.96 3.02 -3.10
CA TRP A 19 8.88 1.75 -2.37
C TRP A 19 8.10 0.66 -3.13
N LEU A 20 7.31 1.04 -4.13
CA LEU A 20 6.55 0.13 -5.00
C LEU A 20 6.95 0.32 -6.48
N PRO A 21 8.17 -0.08 -6.87
CA PRO A 21 8.74 0.15 -8.20
C PRO A 21 8.08 -0.69 -9.29
N GLU A 22 7.35 -1.76 -8.95
CA GLU A 22 6.65 -2.60 -9.93
C GLU A 22 5.52 -1.88 -10.67
N GLY A 23 5.16 -0.67 -10.23
CA GLY A 23 4.17 0.18 -10.85
C GLY A 23 2.78 -0.45 -10.90
N GLY A 24 1.84 0.31 -11.46
CA GLY A 24 0.55 -0.25 -11.92
C GLY A 24 -0.51 -0.49 -10.84
N LEU A 25 -0.52 0.29 -9.76
CA LEU A 25 -1.79 0.59 -9.10
C LEU A 25 -2.48 1.72 -9.86
N VAL A 26 -3.56 1.37 -10.57
CA VAL A 26 -4.47 2.37 -11.14
C VAL A 26 -5.42 2.80 -10.02
N VAL A 27 -5.14 3.95 -9.40
CA VAL A 27 -5.94 4.47 -8.29
C VAL A 27 -7.31 4.91 -8.79
N ARG A 28 -8.37 4.34 -8.21
CA ARG A 28 -9.77 4.62 -8.55
C ARG A 28 -10.42 5.59 -7.58
N LYS A 29 -10.13 5.44 -6.28
CA LYS A 29 -10.71 6.27 -5.23
C LYS A 29 -9.75 6.37 -4.05
N THR A 30 -9.67 7.56 -3.47
CA THR A 30 -8.99 7.80 -2.20
C THR A 30 -9.92 8.50 -1.23
N THR A 31 -9.84 8.11 0.04
CA THR A 31 -10.41 8.86 1.15
C THR A 31 -9.25 9.21 2.08
N ALA A 32 -8.99 10.51 2.26
CA ALA A 32 -7.84 11.01 3.00
C ALA A 32 -7.71 10.32 4.37
N ASN A 33 -6.51 9.82 4.67
CA ASN A 33 -6.16 9.13 5.91
C ASN A 33 -7.03 7.91 6.27
N LYS A 34 -7.84 7.39 5.34
CA LYS A 34 -8.77 6.28 5.61
C LYS A 34 -8.59 5.11 4.66
N SER A 35 -8.64 5.36 3.35
CA SER A 35 -8.53 4.27 2.37
C SER A 35 -8.05 4.70 0.99
N LEU A 36 -7.53 3.72 0.25
CA LEU A 36 -7.21 3.82 -1.17
C LEU A 36 -7.75 2.56 -1.87
N ARG A 37 -8.43 2.74 -2.99
CA ARG A 37 -8.92 1.66 -3.85
C ARG A 37 -8.28 1.79 -5.23
N ALA A 38 -7.78 0.68 -5.74
CA ALA A 38 -7.11 0.64 -7.03
C ALA A 38 -7.37 -0.67 -7.77
N THR A 39 -7.13 -0.66 -9.07
CA THR A 39 -6.96 -1.87 -9.88
C THR A 39 -5.47 -2.17 -9.97
N TRP A 40 -5.10 -3.44 -9.88
CA TRP A 40 -3.71 -3.86 -10.06
C TRP A 40 -3.30 -3.81 -11.52
N LYS A 41 -2.00 -3.95 -11.79
CA LYS A 41 -1.39 -3.73 -13.10
C LYS A 41 -1.83 -4.74 -14.17
N ASP A 42 -2.41 -5.85 -13.74
CA ASP A 42 -3.01 -6.86 -14.61
C ASP A 42 -4.40 -6.44 -15.17
N GLY A 43 -4.97 -5.33 -14.70
CA GLY A 43 -6.30 -4.84 -15.08
C GLY A 43 -7.46 -5.67 -14.53
N LYS A 44 -7.21 -6.72 -13.74
CA LYS A 44 -8.19 -7.73 -13.32
C LYS A 44 -8.37 -7.77 -11.80
N THR A 45 -7.27 -7.75 -11.06
CA THR A 45 -7.27 -7.89 -9.61
C THR A 45 -7.43 -6.53 -8.93
N SER A 46 -7.95 -6.54 -7.70
CA SER A 46 -8.31 -5.31 -6.99
C SER A 46 -7.46 -5.14 -5.73
N ILE A 47 -7.05 -3.90 -5.48
CA ILE A 47 -6.34 -3.52 -4.27
C ILE A 47 -7.21 -2.59 -3.44
N GLU A 48 -7.32 -2.90 -2.15
CA GLU A 48 -7.85 -2.02 -1.13
C GLU A 48 -6.79 -1.83 -0.05
N ILE A 49 -6.50 -0.57 0.26
CA ILE A 49 -5.55 -0.19 1.30
C ILE A 49 -6.34 0.57 2.36
N TYR A 50 -6.17 0.18 3.62
CA TYR A 50 -6.78 0.82 4.77
C TYR A 50 -5.71 1.36 5.72
N PHE A 51 -5.98 2.52 6.30
CA PHE A 51 -5.07 3.22 7.18
C PHE A 51 -5.71 3.38 8.56
N TYR A 52 -4.93 3.13 9.61
CA TYR A 52 -5.39 3.24 10.98
C TYR A 52 -4.38 3.99 11.84
N SER A 53 -4.85 4.98 12.60
CA SER A 53 -4.05 5.53 13.70
C SER A 53 -3.98 4.52 14.84
N LYS A 54 -2.80 4.43 15.46
CA LYS A 54 -2.53 3.62 16.66
C LYS A 54 -1.86 4.48 17.74
N GLY A 55 -2.29 5.75 17.81
CA GLY A 55 -1.69 6.79 18.65
C GLY A 55 -0.84 7.76 17.84
N ASP A 56 -0.34 8.82 18.49
CA ASP A 56 0.30 9.96 17.79
C ASP A 56 1.59 9.57 17.07
N ALA A 57 2.32 8.61 17.62
CA ALA A 57 3.59 8.13 17.09
C ALA A 57 3.47 6.83 16.29
N ARG A 58 2.28 6.23 16.13
CA ARG A 58 2.14 4.92 15.47
C ARG A 58 0.94 4.89 14.53
N SER A 59 1.17 4.34 13.35
CA SER A 59 0.14 4.12 12.34
C SER A 59 0.26 2.71 11.76
N GLN A 60 -0.84 2.21 11.21
CA GLN A 60 -0.93 0.92 10.55
C GLN A 60 -1.48 1.09 9.14
N VAL A 61 -0.90 0.36 8.20
CA VAL A 61 -1.45 0.15 6.86
C VAL A 61 -1.84 -1.32 6.73
N VAL A 62 -2.97 -1.58 6.08
CA VAL A 62 -3.43 -2.92 5.71
C VAL A 62 -3.65 -2.93 4.21
N VAL A 63 -3.03 -3.89 3.51
CA VAL A 63 -3.21 -4.09 2.08
C VAL A 63 -4.00 -5.38 1.84
N GLN A 64 -5.11 -5.26 1.14
CA GLN A 64 -5.92 -6.37 0.68
C GLN A 64 -5.81 -6.47 -0.84
N HIS A 65 -5.35 -7.62 -1.32
CA HIS A 65 -5.30 -7.97 -2.74
C HIS A 65 -6.36 -9.03 -3.02
N SER A 66 -7.44 -8.64 -3.71
CA SER A 66 -8.61 -9.48 -3.96
C SER A 66 -8.77 -9.83 -5.44
N LYS A 67 -9.67 -10.79 -5.70
CA LYS A 67 -9.92 -11.38 -7.04
C LYS A 67 -8.73 -12.15 -7.62
N LEU A 68 -7.86 -12.66 -6.75
CA LEU A 68 -6.77 -13.54 -7.16
C LEU A 68 -7.35 -14.89 -7.64
N PRO A 69 -6.78 -15.48 -8.71
CA PRO A 69 -7.37 -16.64 -9.37
C PRO A 69 -7.30 -17.91 -8.52
N ASP A 70 -6.29 -18.05 -7.66
CA ASP A 70 -6.06 -19.24 -6.86
C ASP A 70 -5.19 -18.96 -5.61
N ALA A 71 -5.04 -19.97 -4.77
CA ALA A 71 -4.25 -19.90 -3.54
C ALA A 71 -2.75 -19.70 -3.78
N LYS A 72 -2.21 -20.17 -4.92
CA LYS A 72 -0.79 -20.01 -5.28
C LYS A 72 -0.49 -18.55 -5.60
N ALA A 73 -1.39 -17.89 -6.34
CA ALA A 73 -1.33 -16.45 -6.61
C ALA A 73 -1.47 -15.65 -5.31
N ALA A 74 -2.36 -16.05 -4.40
CA ALA A 74 -2.48 -15.44 -3.07
C ALA A 74 -1.19 -15.54 -2.24
N ALA A 75 -0.55 -16.71 -2.19
CA ALA A 75 0.73 -16.90 -1.51
C ALA A 75 1.83 -16.02 -2.12
N LYS A 76 1.93 -15.98 -3.45
CA LYS A 76 2.89 -15.11 -4.16
C LYS A 76 2.68 -13.63 -3.81
N MET A 77 1.43 -13.16 -3.83
CA MET A 77 1.11 -11.77 -3.54
C MET A 77 1.31 -11.43 -2.06
N LYS A 78 1.10 -12.38 -1.15
CA LYS A 78 1.41 -12.19 0.28
C LYS A 78 2.90 -11.92 0.50
N THR A 79 3.78 -12.72 -0.13
CA THR A 79 5.23 -12.51 -0.05
C THR A 79 5.63 -11.16 -0.64
N PHE A 80 5.10 -10.85 -1.83
CA PHE A 80 5.34 -9.56 -2.49
C PHE A 80 4.96 -8.37 -1.61
N TRP A 81 3.75 -8.38 -1.03
CA TRP A 81 3.27 -7.30 -0.18
C TRP A 81 4.02 -7.19 1.14
N GLY A 82 4.55 -8.30 1.68
CA GLY A 82 5.47 -8.27 2.81
C GLY A 82 6.71 -7.43 2.48
N GLN A 83 7.42 -7.79 1.42
CA GLN A 83 8.62 -7.08 0.96
C GLN A 83 8.34 -5.63 0.56
N ALA A 84 7.17 -5.34 -0.03
CA ALA A 84 6.77 -3.98 -0.35
C ALA A 84 6.51 -3.15 0.93
N SER A 85 5.93 -3.76 1.96
CA SER A 85 5.68 -3.09 3.25
C SER A 85 6.97 -2.82 4.01
N ASP A 86 7.98 -3.68 3.88
CA ASP A 86 9.31 -3.45 4.46
C ASP A 86 10.00 -2.26 3.78
N ARG A 87 9.98 -2.19 2.45
CA ARG A 87 10.47 -1.02 1.70
C ARG A 87 9.73 0.27 2.06
N LEU A 88 8.42 0.20 2.23
CA LEU A 88 7.62 1.36 2.68
C LEU A 88 8.09 1.83 4.06
N ARG A 89 8.36 0.90 4.97
CA ARG A 89 8.89 1.21 6.30
C ARG A 89 10.23 1.91 6.20
N GLU A 90 11.18 1.35 5.44
CA GLU A 90 12.51 1.94 5.24
C GLU A 90 12.41 3.38 4.71
N VAL A 91 11.60 3.64 3.69
CA VAL A 91 11.40 4.99 3.13
C VAL A 91 10.81 5.97 4.16
N LEU A 92 10.00 5.49 5.09
CA LEU A 92 9.33 6.33 6.10
C LEU A 92 10.14 6.51 7.38
N GLU A 93 11.08 5.62 7.66
CA GLU A 93 11.92 5.63 8.87
C GLU A 93 13.32 6.18 8.59
N GLN A 94 13.69 6.40 7.32
CA GLN A 94 14.89 7.16 7.00
C GLN A 94 14.80 8.58 7.58
N PRO A 95 15.84 9.04 8.31
CA PRO A 95 15.89 10.43 8.76
C PRO A 95 15.94 11.35 7.54
N LEU A 96 15.10 12.39 7.57
CA LEU A 96 15.12 13.51 6.61
C LEU A 96 16.43 14.30 6.72
#